data_AF-A0AA85JGK8-F1
#
_entry.id   AF-A0AA85JGK8-F1
#
_cell.length_a   1.000
_cell.length_b   1.000
_cell.length_c   1.000
_cell.angle_alpha   90.00
_cell.angle_beta   90.00
_cell.angle_gamma   90.00
#
_symmetry.space_group_name_H-M   'P 1'
#
loop_
_entity.id
_entity.type
_entity.pdbx_description
1 polymer ?
#
loop_
_entity_poly.entity_id
_entity_poly.type
_entity_poly.pdbx_seq_one_letter_code
_entity_poly.pdbx_strand_id
1 'polypeptide(L)'
;MSHKGYPIIEILNLRIKMKEVFESKYLTEMKCLIKECGGCPLIVQHDDVWKWRGSKNPGSIIINQWPDWESYHKYSTKDETRKLEELRKTIGCGYKIVAELIIDM
;
A
#
# COMPACT_ATOMS: atom_id res chain seq x y z
N MET A 1 13.31 14.43 20.84
CA MET A 1 11.93 13.89 20.95
C MET A 1 11.83 12.75 19.96
N SER A 2 11.61 11.51 20.39
CA SER A 2 11.47 10.39 19.44
C SER A 2 10.11 10.52 18.76
N HIS A 3 10.10 10.82 17.46
CA HIS A 3 8.87 10.78 16.67
C HIS A 3 8.36 9.32 16.67
N LYS A 4 7.32 9.05 17.47
CA LYS A 4 6.63 7.75 17.54
C LYS A 4 5.54 7.66 16.45
N GLY A 5 5.87 8.00 15.21
CA GLY A 5 4.92 8.02 14.09
C GLY A 5 5.46 7.31 12.86
N TYR A 6 4.57 6.97 11.93
CA TYR A 6 4.92 6.51 10.59
C TYR A 6 4.72 7.69 9.61
N PRO A 7 5.73 8.57 9.43
CA PRO A 7 5.59 9.77 8.62
C PRO A 7 5.45 9.47 7.13
N ILE A 8 5.92 8.32 6.65
CA ILE A 8 5.87 8.00 5.22
C ILE A 8 4.68 7.10 4.93
N ILE A 9 3.90 7.48 3.92
CA ILE A 9 2.72 6.74 3.48
C ILE A 9 2.90 6.33 2.02
N GLU A 10 2.64 5.05 1.75
CA GLU A 10 2.43 4.50 0.42
C GLU A 10 0.93 4.23 0.23
N ILE A 11 0.31 4.86 -0.76
CA ILE A 11 -1.10 4.67 -1.12
C ILE A 11 -1.16 3.96 -2.46
N LEU A 12 -1.88 2.84 -2.53
CA LEU A 12 -2.27 2.21 -3.78
C LEU A 12 -3.78 2.37 -4.00
N ASN A 13 -4.17 2.81 -5.19
CA ASN A 13 -5.57 2.83 -5.63
C ASN A 13 -5.68 1.96 -6.87
N LEU A 14 -6.24 0.76 -6.70
CA LEU A 14 -6.19 -0.32 -7.69
C LEU A 14 -7.59 -0.71 -8.16
N ARG A 15 -7.80 -0.70 -9.48
CA ARG A 15 -8.93 -1.36 -10.12
C ARG A 15 -8.60 -2.84 -10.31
N ILE A 16 -9.14 -3.66 -9.43
CA ILE A 16 -8.88 -5.11 -9.39
C ILE A 16 -9.70 -5.83 -10.46
N LYS A 17 -9.04 -6.66 -11.26
CA LYS A 17 -9.65 -7.54 -12.27
C LYS A 17 -9.69 -9.00 -11.79
N MET A 18 -8.73 -9.41 -10.97
CA MET A 18 -8.61 -10.78 -10.44
C MET A 18 -8.75 -10.77 -8.92
N LYS A 19 -9.99 -10.66 -8.42
CA LYS A 19 -10.29 -10.49 -6.98
C LYS A 19 -9.71 -11.61 -6.12
N GLU A 20 -9.86 -12.87 -6.54
CA GLU A 20 -9.38 -14.02 -5.79
C GLU A 20 -7.86 -14.03 -5.62
N VAL A 21 -7.10 -13.74 -6.68
CA VAL A 21 -5.63 -13.66 -6.64
C VAL A 21 -5.16 -12.44 -5.83
N PHE A 22 -5.90 -11.34 -5.91
CA PHE A 22 -5.64 -10.16 -5.10
C PHE A 22 -5.75 -10.48 -3.60
N GLU A 23 -6.86 -11.10 -3.17
CA GLU A 23 -7.14 -11.36 -1.75
C GLU A 23 -6.30 -12.49 -1.17
N SER A 24 -6.22 -13.63 -1.85
CA SER A 24 -5.55 -14.83 -1.32
C SER A 24 -4.03 -14.72 -1.34
N LYS A 25 -3.47 -14.08 -2.37
CA LYS A 25 -2.02 -14.08 -2.63
C LYS A 25 -1.39 -12.71 -2.46
N TYR A 26 -1.79 -11.73 -3.28
CA TYR A 26 -1.12 -10.42 -3.31
C TYR A 26 -1.16 -9.72 -1.96
N LEU A 27 -2.34 -9.63 -1.31
CA LEU A 27 -2.46 -8.97 -0.01
C LEU A 27 -1.66 -9.70 1.08
N THR A 28 -1.64 -11.03 1.06
CA THR A 28 -0.91 -11.85 2.02
C THR A 28 0.59 -11.63 1.91
N GLU A 29 1.16 -11.79 0.71
CA GLU A 29 2.58 -11.63 0.45
C GLU A 29 3.05 -10.19 0.73
N MET A 30 2.27 -9.19 0.30
CA MET A 30 2.55 -7.77 0.57
C MET A 30 2.57 -7.47 2.08
N LYS A 31 1.57 -7.93 2.84
CA LYS A 31 1.51 -7.73 4.30
C LYS A 31 2.74 -8.31 5.01
N CYS A 32 3.16 -9.51 4.63
CA CYS A 32 4.35 -10.14 5.20
C CYS A 32 5.59 -9.30 4.92
N LEU A 33 5.81 -8.93 3.65
CA LEU A 33 7.01 -8.22 3.23
C LEU A 33 7.13 -6.83 3.85
N ILE A 34 6.01 -6.12 4.00
CA ILE A 34 5.97 -4.81 4.66
C ILE A 34 6.37 -4.94 6.12
N LYS A 35 5.78 -5.90 6.85
CA LYS A 35 6.09 -6.12 8.27
C LYS A 35 7.56 -6.50 8.49
N GLU A 36 8.13 -7.34 7.63
CA GLU A 36 9.56 -7.70 7.67
C GLU A 36 10.49 -6.49 7.50
N CYS A 37 10.03 -5.45 6.81
CA CYS A 37 10.78 -4.22 6.56
C CYS A 37 10.44 -3.11 7.56
N GLY A 38 9.73 -3.42 8.65
CA GLY A 38 9.38 -2.45 9.70
C GLY A 38 8.19 -1.54 9.37
N GLY A 39 7.54 -1.75 8.22
CA GLY A 39 6.33 -1.03 7.85
C GLY A 39 5.07 -1.58 8.53
N CYS A 40 4.02 -0.79 8.52
CA CYS A 40 2.68 -1.15 9.00
C CYS A 40 1.70 -1.19 7.82
N PRO A 41 1.23 -2.37 7.39
CA PRO A 41 0.24 -2.46 6.33
C PRO A 41 -1.16 -2.16 6.87
N LEU A 42 -1.77 -1.05 6.43
CA LEU A 42 -3.17 -0.71 6.68
C LEU A 42 -3.99 -0.94 5.40
N ILE A 43 -4.59 -2.13 5.29
CA ILE A 43 -5.51 -2.39 4.19
C ILE A 43 -6.88 -1.80 4.54
N VAL A 44 -7.27 -0.74 3.84
CA VAL A 44 -8.62 -0.20 3.88
C VAL A 44 -9.44 -0.87 2.78
N GLN A 45 -9.83 -2.12 3.01
CA GLN A 45 -10.75 -2.85 2.12
C GLN A 45 -12.14 -2.81 2.76
N HIS A 46 -13.06 -2.04 2.18
CA HIS A 46 -14.44 -1.98 2.64
C HIS A 46 -15.37 -2.40 1.51
N ASP A 47 -16.33 -3.27 1.85
CA ASP A 47 -17.41 -3.69 0.96
C ASP A 47 -18.49 -2.60 0.77
N ASP A 48 -18.45 -1.53 1.58
CA ASP A 48 -19.44 -0.45 1.58
C ASP A 48 -18.97 0.87 0.97
N VAL A 49 -19.91 1.50 0.24
CA VAL A 49 -19.74 2.73 -0.53
C VAL A 49 -19.45 3.90 0.40
N TRP A 50 -18.19 4.29 0.52
CA TRP A 50 -17.83 5.64 0.96
C TRP A 50 -18.47 6.65 0.01
N LYS A 51 -19.09 7.70 0.55
CA LYS A 51 -19.52 8.85 -0.25
C LYS A 51 -18.28 9.65 -0.67
N TRP A 52 -17.66 9.22 -1.75
CA TRP A 52 -16.57 9.95 -2.39
C TRP A 52 -17.13 11.19 -3.08
N ARG A 53 -16.63 12.37 -2.72
CA ARG A 53 -16.77 13.55 -3.59
C ARG A 53 -15.69 13.45 -4.66
N GLY A 54 -16.03 12.84 -5.80
CA GLY A 54 -15.11 12.64 -6.91
C GLY A 54 -15.85 12.27 -8.19
N SER A 55 -15.21 12.47 -9.35
CA SER A 55 -15.81 12.18 -10.66
C SER A 55 -15.88 10.68 -10.98
N LYS A 56 -15.20 9.83 -10.21
CA LYS A 56 -15.14 8.37 -10.41
C LYS A 56 -15.06 7.64 -9.06
N ASN A 57 -15.70 6.48 -8.96
CA ASN A 57 -15.51 5.57 -7.84
C ASN A 57 -14.05 5.11 -7.76
N PRO A 58 -13.41 5.15 -6.58
CA PRO A 58 -12.08 4.57 -6.42
C PRO A 58 -12.14 3.05 -6.52
N GLY A 59 -11.01 2.45 -6.85
CA GLY A 59 -10.84 1.00 -6.74
C GLY A 59 -10.56 0.59 -5.29
N SER A 60 -9.90 -0.55 -5.12
CA SER A 60 -9.37 -0.98 -3.82
C SER A 60 -8.25 -0.04 -3.37
N ILE A 61 -8.40 0.54 -2.17
CA ILE A 61 -7.39 1.42 -1.58
C ILE A 61 -6.56 0.65 -0.56
N ILE A 62 -5.25 0.74 -0.67
CA ILE A 62 -4.29 0.18 0.28
C ILE A 62 -3.44 1.32 0.80
N ILE A 63 -3.23 1.38 2.10
CA ILE A 63 -2.41 2.39 2.76
C ILE A 63 -1.32 1.66 3.54
N ASN A 64 -0.07 1.80 3.16
CA ASN A 64 1.05 1.27 3.91
C ASN A 64 1.80 2.42 4.57
N GLN A 65 2.22 2.22 5.81
CA GLN A 65 2.86 3.23 6.62
C GLN A 65 4.28 2.81 6.94
N TRP A 66 5.22 3.75 6.88
CA TRP A 66 6.65 3.51 7.05
C TRP A 66 7.24 4.47 8.09
N PRO A 67 8.11 3.97 8.98
CA PRO A 67 8.70 4.79 10.04
C PRO A 67 9.70 5.81 9.50
N ASP A 68 10.37 5.48 8.40
CA ASP A 68 11.40 6.29 7.75
C ASP A 68 11.65 5.82 6.30
N TRP A 69 12.39 6.63 5.54
CA TRP A 69 12.70 6.36 4.13
C TRP A 69 13.63 5.16 3.99
N GLU A 70 14.44 4.85 5.00
CA GLU A 70 15.34 3.70 4.99
C GLU A 70 14.55 2.37 4.99
N SER A 71 13.54 2.26 5.85
CA SER A 71 12.64 1.12 5.94
C SER A 71 11.84 0.93 4.64
N TYR A 72 11.32 2.03 4.08
CA TYR A 72 10.67 1.99 2.77
C TYR A 72 11.66 1.60 1.67
N HIS A 73 12.89 2.11 1.69
CA HIS A 73 13.89 1.82 0.67
C HIS A 73 14.30 0.35 0.71
N LYS A 74 14.53 -0.21 1.90
CA LYS A 74 14.77 -1.63 2.13
C LYS A 74 13.66 -2.50 1.57
N TYR A 75 12.39 -2.10 1.76
CA TYR A 75 11.27 -2.76 1.10
C TYR A 75 11.34 -2.62 -0.42
N SER A 76 11.51 -1.41 -0.94
CA SER A 76 11.42 -1.13 -2.38
C SER A 76 12.47 -1.83 -3.25
N THR A 77 13.63 -2.17 -2.66
CA THR A 77 14.76 -2.79 -3.38
C THR A 77 14.81 -4.31 -3.26
N LYS A 78 13.95 -4.94 -2.46
CA LYS A 78 13.86 -6.40 -2.37
C LYS A 78 13.35 -7.03 -3.68
N ASP A 79 13.90 -8.18 -4.02
CA ASP A 79 13.47 -8.97 -5.18
C ASP A 79 12.01 -9.43 -5.05
N GLU A 80 11.56 -9.72 -3.83
CA GLU A 80 10.17 -10.05 -3.53
C GLU A 80 9.23 -8.90 -3.85
N THR A 81 9.66 -7.66 -3.60
CA THR A 81 8.87 -6.46 -3.93
C THR A 81 8.73 -6.30 -5.44
N ARG A 82 9.78 -6.61 -6.19
CA ARG A 82 9.72 -6.63 -7.66
C ARG A 82 8.72 -7.68 -8.16
N LYS A 83 8.73 -8.90 -7.60
CA LYS A 83 7.77 -9.96 -7.94
C LYS A 83 6.33 -9.56 -7.58
N LEU A 84 6.14 -8.93 -6.43
CA LEU A 84 4.84 -8.38 -6.02
C LEU A 84 4.34 -7.30 -6.97
N GLU A 85 5.24 -6.44 -7.46
CA GLU A 85 4.89 -5.39 -8.43
C GLU A 85 4.51 -5.98 -9.80
N GLU A 86 5.17 -7.06 -10.23
CA GLU A 86 4.77 -7.83 -11.42
C GLU A 86 3.40 -8.47 -11.23
N LEU A 87 3.15 -9.13 -10.08
CA LEU A 87 1.84 -9.68 -9.74
C LEU A 87 0.78 -8.58 -9.69
N ARG A 88 1.08 -7.41 -9.12
CA ARG A 88 0.17 -6.26 -9.06
C ARG A 88 -0.32 -5.85 -10.45
N LYS A 89 0.58 -5.85 -11.45
CA LYS A 89 0.28 -5.48 -12.84
C LYS A 89 -0.60 -6.53 -13.54
N THR A 90 -0.59 -7.78 -13.11
CA THR A 90 -1.47 -8.83 -13.67
C THR A 90 -2.87 -8.79 -13.04
N ILE A 91 -2.97 -8.53 -11.72
CA ILE A 91 -4.26 -8.51 -11.01
C ILE A 91 -5.12 -7.29 -11.30
N GLY A 92 -4.54 -6.18 -11.78
CA GLY A 92 -5.26 -4.92 -11.94
C GLY A 92 -4.40 -3.77 -12.45
N CYS A 93 -5.00 -2.57 -12.49
CA CYS A 93 -4.31 -1.34 -12.85
C CYS A 93 -4.65 -0.21 -11.87
N GLY A 94 -3.81 0.81 -11.79
CA GLY A 94 -3.99 1.89 -10.84
C GLY A 94 -2.72 2.66 -10.56
N TYR A 95 -2.75 3.46 -9.51
CA TYR A 95 -1.64 4.33 -9.12
C TYR A 95 -1.07 3.91 -7.77
N LYS A 96 0.23 4.14 -7.63
CA LYS A 96 0.98 4.07 -6.37
C LYS A 96 1.53 5.46 -6.10
N ILE A 97 1.27 5.98 -4.92
CA ILE A 97 1.76 7.27 -4.45
C ILE A 97 2.58 6.99 -3.19
N VAL A 98 3.73 7.64 -3.05
CA VAL A 98 4.53 7.59 -1.83
C VAL A 98 4.85 9.02 -1.43
N ALA A 99 4.57 9.36 -0.18
CA ALA A 99 4.74 10.70 0.33
C ALA A 99 5.19 10.67 1.79
N GLU A 100 5.94 11.69 2.19
CA GLU A 100 6.24 11.99 3.57
C GLU A 100 5.23 13.03 4.08
N LEU A 101 4.60 12.73 5.22
CA LEU A 101 3.69 13.63 5.91
C LEU A 101 4.50 14.63 6.72
N ILE A 102 4.31 15.91 6.41
CA ILE A 102 4.83 17.00 7.23
C ILE A 102 3.93 17.12 8.46
N ILE A 103 4.53 17.00 9.64
CA ILE A 103 3.84 17.23 10.92
C ILE A 103 3.96 18.71 11.22
N ASP A 104 2.86 19.45 11.09
CA ASP A 104 2.76 20.80 11.68
C ASP A 104 2.63 20.65 13.20
N MET A 105 3.51 21.31 13.95
CA MET A 105 3.48 21.41 15.42
C MET A 105 2.94 22.75 15.87
#